data_AF-A0A8X8GS16-F1
#
_entry.id   AF-A0A8X8GS16-F1
#
_cell.length_a   1.000
_cell.length_b   1.000
_cell.length_c   1.000
_cell.angle_alpha   90.00
_cell.angle_beta   90.00
_cell.angle_gamma   90.00
#
_symmetry.space_group_name_H-M   'P 1'
#
loop_
_entity.id
_entity.type
_entity.pdbx_description
1 polymer ?
#
loop_
_entity_poly.entity_id
_entity_poly.type
_entity_poly.pdbx_seq_one_letter_code
_entity_poly.pdbx_strand_id
1 'polypeptide(L)'
;MKRYVYENNINLIKSLYASDFWTTLKEEAKYYKHNNKLKKDNSLSKLKSLINVIYIDPDAVDKALIAEMQDFYNEMQETQYINKPYYLSINNHKCSLDAIIGWKTLFQYHKGEEIWLKDLALIRGSRMGHLAFPVQKNSINQLRGNLLKDRIDYTLFDIKSFYNHETNLKLQKAYEQKNTRDWLLSFGSFNRFIDQMKLNYFVYSNSEDLSSYDVIDLSKPYRNSSDHCLETIPQKIKIEDNYITNIIDYVKYYGENLSNTHSELMYDYYL
;
A
#
# COMPACT_ATOMS: atom_id res chain seq x y z
N MET A 1 15.16 11.50 17.58
CA MET A 1 14.26 10.36 17.87
C MET A 1 13.46 10.08 16.60
N LYS A 2 13.28 8.82 16.20
CA LYS A 2 12.51 8.47 14.99
C LYS A 2 11.02 8.43 15.35
N ARG A 3 10.17 8.96 14.46
CA ARG A 3 8.74 9.17 14.70
C ARG A 3 7.88 7.98 14.29
N TYR A 4 8.39 7.21 13.33
CA TYR A 4 7.71 6.05 12.75
C TYR A 4 8.74 4.95 12.44
N VAL A 5 8.29 3.70 12.46
CA VAL A 5 9.11 2.50 12.21
C VAL A 5 9.75 2.54 10.82
N TYR A 6 9.03 3.03 9.81
CA TYR A 6 9.56 3.09 8.43
C TYR A 6 10.79 4.00 8.31
N GLU A 7 10.88 5.07 9.11
CA GLU A 7 12.06 5.95 9.14
C GLU A 7 13.29 5.17 9.66
N ASN A 8 13.08 4.20 10.56
CA ASN A 8 14.14 3.32 11.04
C ASN A 8 14.63 2.38 9.94
N ASN A 9 13.70 1.73 9.24
CA ASN A 9 14.01 0.86 8.10
C ASN A 9 14.83 1.61 7.03
N ILE A 10 14.39 2.80 6.62
CA ILE A 10 15.10 3.59 5.59
C ILE A 10 16.53 3.89 6.02
N ASN A 11 16.73 4.31 7.28
CA ASN A 11 18.07 4.62 7.78
C ASN A 11 18.97 3.39 7.81
N LEU A 12 18.48 2.24 8.30
CA LEU A 12 19.25 0.99 8.32
C LEU A 12 19.62 0.53 6.90
N ILE A 13 18.69 0.63 5.96
CA ILE A 13 18.92 0.23 4.58
C ILE A 13 19.89 1.21 3.89
N LYS A 14 19.81 2.52 4.14
CA LYS A 14 20.81 3.49 3.66
C LYS A 14 22.22 3.17 4.17
N SER A 15 22.35 2.82 5.46
CA SER A 15 23.64 2.37 6.01
C SER A 15 24.15 1.10 5.31
N LEU A 16 23.26 0.18 4.94
CA LEU A 16 23.64 -1.00 4.14
C LEU A 16 24.14 -0.60 2.74
N TYR A 17 23.48 0.33 2.05
CA TYR A 17 23.96 0.87 0.76
C TYR A 17 25.30 1.61 0.88
N ALA A 18 25.58 2.27 2.01
CA ALA A 18 26.84 2.96 2.25
C ALA A 18 27.96 2.02 2.76
N SER A 19 27.65 0.76 3.07
CA SER A 19 28.60 -0.16 3.69
C SER A 19 29.68 -0.67 2.73
N ASP A 20 30.85 -0.97 3.28
CA ASP A 20 31.94 -1.66 2.57
C ASP A 20 31.50 -3.01 2.01
N PHE A 21 30.56 -3.68 2.69
CA PHE A 21 29.95 -4.91 2.21
C PHE A 21 29.27 -4.72 0.86
N TRP A 22 28.40 -3.70 0.71
CA TRP A 22 27.71 -3.44 -0.54
C TRP A 22 28.67 -2.97 -1.64
N THR A 23 29.67 -2.16 -1.28
CA THR A 23 30.73 -1.75 -2.20
C THR A 23 31.49 -2.95 -2.77
N THR A 24 31.96 -3.84 -1.89
CA THR A 24 32.66 -5.08 -2.27
C THR A 24 31.79 -5.96 -3.17
N LEU A 25 30.51 -6.11 -2.82
CA LEU A 25 29.58 -6.94 -3.59
C LEU A 25 29.38 -6.43 -5.03
N LYS A 26 29.31 -5.11 -5.21
CA LYS A 26 29.23 -4.48 -6.54
C LYS A 26 30.50 -4.67 -7.34
N GLU A 27 31.67 -4.57 -6.70
CA GLU A 27 32.96 -4.78 -7.33
C GLU A 27 33.14 -6.23 -7.79
N GLU A 28 32.77 -7.21 -6.95
CA GLU A 28 32.76 -8.62 -7.33
C GLU A 28 31.87 -8.87 -8.56
N ALA A 29 30.65 -8.33 -8.56
CA ALA A 29 29.72 -8.46 -9.68
C ALA A 29 30.30 -7.88 -10.98
N LYS A 30 30.91 -6.68 -10.91
CA LYS A 30 31.59 -6.06 -12.06
C LYS A 30 32.76 -6.91 -12.56
N TYR A 31 33.58 -7.44 -11.65
CA TYR A 31 34.72 -8.30 -12.00
C TYR A 31 34.27 -9.56 -12.74
N TYR A 32 33.24 -10.27 -12.25
CA TYR A 32 32.73 -11.47 -12.92
C TYR A 32 32.14 -11.17 -14.30
N LYS A 33 31.42 -10.05 -14.44
CA LYS A 33 30.86 -9.59 -15.72
C LYS A 33 31.96 -9.29 -16.74
N HIS A 34 33.06 -8.66 -16.32
CA HIS A 34 34.18 -8.32 -17.21
C HIS A 34 34.97 -9.55 -17.65
N ASN A 35 35.17 -10.52 -16.74
CA ASN A 35 36.03 -11.68 -16.98
C ASN A 35 35.31 -12.89 -17.63
N ASN A 36 34.10 -12.68 -18.18
CA ASN A 36 33.27 -13.69 -18.86
C ASN A 36 33.12 -15.03 -18.10
N LYS A 37 33.26 -14.99 -16.76
CA LYS A 37 32.98 -16.14 -15.92
C LYS A 37 31.46 -16.27 -15.86
N LEU A 38 30.93 -17.43 -16.23
CA LEU A 38 29.50 -17.80 -16.23
C LEU A 38 28.79 -17.70 -14.86
N LYS A 39 29.37 -17.00 -13.88
CA LYS A 39 28.79 -16.80 -12.56
C LYS A 39 27.67 -15.77 -12.68
N LYS A 40 26.43 -16.23 -12.48
CA LYS A 40 25.24 -15.37 -12.46
C LYS A 40 25.42 -14.27 -11.40
N ASP A 41 25.27 -13.01 -11.80
CA ASP A 41 25.22 -11.90 -10.87
C ASP A 41 24.03 -12.07 -9.93
N ASN A 42 24.34 -12.27 -8.65
CA ASN A 42 23.39 -12.48 -7.57
C ASN A 42 23.53 -11.40 -6.49
N SER A 43 24.21 -10.29 -6.81
CA SER A 43 24.39 -9.14 -5.92
C SER A 43 23.04 -8.58 -5.43
N LEU A 44 22.14 -8.27 -6.36
CA LEU A 44 20.78 -7.79 -6.07
C LEU A 44 19.96 -8.78 -5.24
N SER A 45 20.11 -10.09 -5.49
CA SER A 45 19.42 -11.11 -4.70
C SER A 45 19.92 -11.15 -3.26
N LYS A 46 21.24 -11.04 -3.05
CA LYS A 46 21.83 -10.98 -1.71
C LYS A 46 21.42 -9.71 -0.97
N LEU A 47 21.44 -8.56 -1.64
CA LEU A 47 20.96 -7.29 -1.07
C LEU A 47 19.50 -7.39 -0.66
N LYS A 48 18.62 -7.90 -1.54
CA LYS A 48 17.21 -8.11 -1.24
C LYS A 48 17.02 -9.04 -0.03
N SER A 49 17.79 -10.11 0.08
CA SER A 49 17.73 -11.02 1.23
C SER A 49 18.13 -10.33 2.54
N LEU A 50 19.19 -9.52 2.53
CA LEU A 50 19.60 -8.75 3.70
C LEU A 50 18.55 -7.73 4.12
N ILE A 51 17.98 -7.00 3.14
CA ILE A 51 16.88 -6.06 3.40
C ILE A 51 15.69 -6.78 4.04
N ASN A 52 15.31 -7.97 3.55
CA ASN A 52 14.21 -8.74 4.17
C ASN A 52 14.47 -9.08 5.65
N VAL A 53 15.73 -9.28 6.05
CA VAL A 53 16.08 -9.64 7.43
C VAL A 53 16.06 -8.42 8.35
N ILE A 54 16.50 -7.26 7.87
CA ILE A 54 16.57 -6.03 8.68
C ILE A 54 15.30 -5.18 8.63
N TYR A 55 14.43 -5.40 7.63
CA TYR A 55 13.20 -4.65 7.46
C TYR A 55 12.15 -5.13 8.47
N ILE A 56 11.62 -4.19 9.25
CA ILE A 56 10.55 -4.46 10.21
C ILE A 56 9.25 -3.92 9.63
N ASP A 57 8.19 -4.73 9.65
CA ASP A 57 6.91 -4.38 9.05
C ASP A 57 6.19 -3.27 9.85
N PRO A 58 6.10 -2.02 9.34
CA PRO A 58 5.48 -0.92 10.07
C PRO A 58 4.02 -1.21 10.40
N ASP A 59 3.31 -1.89 9.50
CA ASP A 59 1.88 -2.16 9.62
C ASP A 59 1.55 -3.08 10.81
N ALA A 60 2.53 -3.84 11.30
CA ALA A 60 2.39 -4.76 12.42
C ALA A 60 2.78 -4.17 13.78
N VAL A 61 3.64 -3.15 13.81
CA VAL A 61 4.29 -2.70 15.05
C VAL A 61 4.23 -1.19 15.31
N ASP A 62 3.91 -0.38 14.30
CA ASP A 62 3.95 1.08 14.41
C ASP A 62 2.65 1.63 15.02
N LYS A 63 2.67 1.76 16.35
CA LYS A 63 1.52 2.28 17.12
C LYS A 63 1.20 3.73 16.76
N ALA A 64 2.22 4.56 16.49
CA ALA A 64 2.04 5.95 16.10
C ALA A 64 1.33 6.05 14.75
N LEU A 65 1.70 5.20 13.79
CA LEU A 65 1.03 5.12 12.49
C LEU A 65 -0.43 4.67 12.64
N ILE A 66 -0.70 3.67 13.48
CA ILE A 66 -2.08 3.19 13.73
C ILE A 66 -2.96 4.33 14.28
N ALA A 67 -2.46 5.10 15.25
CA ALA A 67 -3.18 6.23 15.83
C ALA A 67 -3.40 7.37 14.81
N GLU A 68 -2.38 7.71 14.02
CA GLU A 68 -2.49 8.71 12.96
C GLU A 68 -3.55 8.32 11.92
N MET A 69 -3.57 7.05 11.50
CA MET A 69 -4.56 6.57 10.54
C MET A 69 -5.96 6.45 11.15
N GLN A 70 -6.06 6.19 12.46
CA GLN A 70 -7.33 6.21 13.18
C GLN A 70 -7.99 7.59 13.11
N ASP A 71 -7.22 8.65 13.33
CA ASP A 71 -7.69 10.02 13.21
C ASP A 71 -8.10 10.33 11.77
N PHE A 72 -7.22 10.01 10.81
CA PHE A 72 -7.45 10.27 9.38
C PHE A 72 -8.76 9.67 8.85
N TYR A 73 -9.06 8.39 9.17
CA TYR A 73 -10.30 7.76 8.73
C TYR A 73 -11.53 8.24 9.52
N ASN A 74 -11.36 8.63 10.79
CA ASN A 74 -12.47 9.08 11.64
C ASN A 74 -12.92 10.52 11.40
N GLU A 75 -12.15 11.36 10.69
CA GLU A 75 -12.57 12.73 10.33
C GLU A 75 -13.95 12.78 9.67
N MET A 76 -14.34 11.71 8.97
CA MET A 76 -15.62 11.59 8.27
C MET A 76 -16.57 10.55 8.88
N GLN A 77 -16.35 10.14 10.14
CA GLN A 77 -17.12 9.08 10.82
C GLN A 77 -17.62 9.53 12.20
N GLU A 78 -18.60 8.80 12.74
CA GLU A 78 -19.04 9.01 14.12
C GLU A 78 -17.90 8.74 15.11
N THR A 79 -17.80 9.59 16.14
CA THR A 79 -16.76 9.51 17.16
C THR A 79 -16.82 8.19 17.91
N GLN A 80 -15.77 7.39 17.85
CA GLN A 80 -15.71 6.09 18.54
C GLN A 80 -14.97 6.23 19.88
N TYR A 81 -15.59 5.75 20.97
CA TYR A 81 -14.91 5.65 22.27
C TYR A 81 -14.04 4.38 22.29
N ILE A 82 -12.74 4.53 22.11
CA ILE A 82 -11.80 3.40 22.09
C ILE A 82 -11.02 3.38 23.42
N ASN A 83 -11.36 2.42 24.29
CA ASN A 83 -10.70 2.23 25.60
C ASN A 83 -9.29 1.59 25.49
N LYS A 84 -8.76 1.41 24.27
CA LYS A 84 -7.44 0.83 23.96
C LYS A 84 -6.82 1.52 22.74
N PRO A 85 -5.84 2.43 22.90
CA PRO A 85 -5.40 3.35 21.83
C PRO A 85 -4.58 2.71 20.70
N TYR A 86 -4.63 1.39 20.50
CA TYR A 86 -3.64 0.66 19.68
C TYR A 86 -4.23 -0.25 18.59
N TYR A 87 -5.51 -0.10 18.24
CA TYR A 87 -6.04 -0.77 17.06
C TYR A 87 -6.85 0.19 16.21
N LEU A 88 -6.69 0.07 14.90
CA LEU A 88 -7.46 0.83 13.93
C LEU A 88 -8.88 0.29 13.87
N SER A 89 -9.85 1.18 14.02
CA SER A 89 -11.28 0.90 13.94
C SER A 89 -11.94 1.84 12.94
N ILE A 90 -12.59 1.29 11.93
CA ILE A 90 -13.28 2.04 10.88
C ILE A 90 -14.71 1.53 10.86
N ASN A 91 -15.68 2.42 11.03
CA ASN A 91 -17.11 2.10 11.19
C ASN A 91 -17.34 0.97 12.23
N ASN A 92 -16.71 1.06 13.40
CA ASN A 92 -16.77 0.06 14.49
C ASN A 92 -16.24 -1.34 14.16
N HIS A 93 -15.47 -1.50 13.07
CA HIS A 93 -14.82 -2.76 12.74
C HIS A 93 -13.31 -2.62 12.90
N LYS A 94 -12.69 -3.63 13.52
CA LYS A 94 -11.23 -3.71 13.64
C LYS A 94 -10.60 -3.92 12.26
N CYS A 95 -9.74 -2.99 11.87
CA CYS A 95 -9.00 -3.00 10.61
C CYS A 95 -7.49 -3.18 10.85
N SER A 96 -6.78 -3.62 9.81
CA SER A 96 -5.32 -3.61 9.74
C SER A 96 -4.88 -2.71 8.60
N LEU A 97 -3.77 -2.00 8.82
CA LEU A 97 -3.09 -1.25 7.78
C LEU A 97 -2.31 -2.18 6.85
N ASP A 98 -2.12 -1.70 5.63
CA ASP A 98 -1.18 -2.23 4.66
C ASP A 98 -0.79 -1.09 3.70
N ALA A 99 0.45 -1.06 3.22
CA ALA A 99 0.82 -0.05 2.24
C ALA A 99 0.03 -0.20 0.94
N ILE A 100 -0.17 0.91 0.24
CA ILE A 100 -0.69 0.90 -1.12
C ILE A 100 0.27 0.21 -2.09
N ILE A 101 1.58 0.30 -1.83
CA ILE A 101 2.62 -0.42 -2.55
C ILE A 101 3.78 -0.76 -1.60
N GLY A 102 4.17 -2.03 -1.57
CA GLY A 102 5.23 -2.53 -0.69
C GLY A 102 6.64 -2.27 -1.21
N TRP A 103 7.61 -2.27 -0.29
CA TRP A 103 9.02 -2.03 -0.61
C TRP A 103 9.60 -3.00 -1.65
N LYS A 104 9.13 -4.25 -1.69
CA LYS A 104 9.61 -5.26 -2.64
C LYS A 104 9.30 -4.87 -4.08
N THR A 105 8.14 -4.26 -4.31
CA THR A 105 7.71 -3.76 -5.63
C THR A 105 8.55 -2.56 -6.03
N LEU A 106 8.75 -1.59 -5.13
CA LEU A 106 9.61 -0.42 -5.37
C LEU A 106 11.06 -0.81 -5.66
N PHE A 107 11.61 -1.75 -4.88
CA PHE A 107 12.95 -2.29 -5.10
C PHE A 107 13.09 -2.91 -6.49
N GLN A 108 12.09 -3.69 -6.93
CA GLN A 108 12.09 -4.31 -8.25
C GLN A 108 11.97 -3.29 -9.37
N TYR A 109 11.08 -2.30 -9.20
CA TYR A 109 10.85 -1.21 -10.14
C TYR A 109 12.14 -0.44 -10.46
N HIS A 110 12.87 -0.06 -9.42
CA HIS A 110 14.17 0.62 -9.54
C HIS A 110 15.37 -0.31 -9.70
N LYS A 111 15.13 -1.60 -9.93
CA LYS A 111 16.18 -2.61 -10.15
C LYS A 111 17.21 -2.67 -9.01
N GLY A 112 16.78 -2.34 -7.79
CA GLY A 112 17.59 -2.32 -6.57
C GLY A 112 18.49 -1.10 -6.40
N GLU A 113 18.38 -0.09 -7.27
CA GLU A 113 19.07 1.20 -7.09
C GLU A 113 18.49 1.95 -5.91
N GLU A 114 19.34 2.54 -5.05
CA GLU A 114 18.95 3.16 -3.78
C GLU A 114 17.78 4.17 -3.87
N ILE A 115 17.55 4.75 -5.05
CA ILE A 115 16.46 5.69 -5.33
C ILE A 115 15.07 5.20 -4.89
N TRP A 116 14.82 3.88 -4.86
CA TRP A 116 13.56 3.31 -4.37
C TRP A 116 13.25 3.67 -2.91
N LEU A 117 14.27 3.99 -2.10
CA LEU A 117 14.09 4.45 -0.72
C LEU A 117 13.42 5.82 -0.64
N LYS A 118 13.57 6.67 -1.67
CA LYS A 118 12.85 7.95 -1.73
C LYS A 118 11.36 7.72 -1.92
N ASP A 119 10.99 6.81 -2.82
CA ASP A 119 9.59 6.45 -3.04
C ASP A 119 9.01 5.73 -1.82
N LEU A 120 9.78 4.85 -1.17
CA LEU A 120 9.36 4.23 0.08
C LEU A 120 9.08 5.30 1.16
N ALA A 121 9.96 6.30 1.28
CA ALA A 121 9.78 7.39 2.24
C ALA A 121 8.53 8.22 1.94
N LEU A 122 8.29 8.52 0.66
CA LEU A 122 7.12 9.25 0.20
C LEU A 122 5.82 8.49 0.53
N ILE A 123 5.78 7.21 0.17
CA ILE A 123 4.61 6.35 0.38
C ILE A 123 4.36 6.14 1.87
N ARG A 124 5.35 5.67 2.62
CA ARG A 124 5.16 5.36 4.04
C ARG A 124 4.99 6.61 4.91
N GLY A 125 5.52 7.75 4.48
CA GLY A 125 5.40 9.04 5.15
C GLY A 125 4.12 9.83 4.83
N SER A 126 3.18 9.25 4.08
CA SER A 126 1.92 9.87 3.70
C SER A 126 0.74 9.06 4.22
N ARG A 127 -0.29 9.74 4.75
CA ARG A 127 -1.57 9.11 5.15
C ARG A 127 -2.22 8.37 3.98
N MET A 128 -2.12 8.93 2.77
CA MET A 128 -2.65 8.33 1.53
C MET A 128 -1.81 7.18 0.98
N GLY A 129 -0.65 6.88 1.56
CA GLY A 129 0.18 5.75 1.19
C GLY A 129 -0.24 4.43 1.82
N HIS A 130 -1.29 4.42 2.64
CA HIS A 130 -1.77 3.26 3.39
C HIS A 130 -3.23 2.97 3.09
N LEU A 131 -3.59 1.70 3.19
CA LEU A 131 -4.94 1.19 3.02
C LEU A 131 -5.34 0.45 4.28
N ALA A 132 -6.63 0.46 4.58
CA ALA A 132 -7.19 -0.20 5.76
C ALA A 132 -8.36 -1.10 5.37
N PHE A 133 -8.33 -2.34 5.85
CA PHE A 133 -9.40 -3.31 5.65
C PHE A 133 -9.64 -4.13 6.91
N PRO A 134 -10.84 -4.72 7.10
CA PRO A 134 -11.16 -5.55 8.25
C PRO A 134 -10.21 -6.73 8.47
N VAL A 135 -9.87 -6.98 9.74
CA VAL A 135 -9.01 -8.11 10.13
C VAL A 135 -9.81 -9.40 10.19
N GLN A 136 -9.41 -10.38 9.38
CA GLN A 136 -9.96 -11.74 9.40
C GLN A 136 -9.04 -12.69 8.64
N LYS A 137 -9.31 -13.99 8.73
CA LYS A 137 -8.68 -14.99 7.83
C LYS A 137 -9.21 -14.78 6.41
N ASN A 138 -8.36 -14.87 5.39
CA ASN A 138 -8.73 -14.53 4.01
C ASN A 138 -9.31 -13.11 3.93
N SER A 139 -8.67 -12.15 4.61
CA SER A 139 -9.04 -10.72 4.52
C SER A 139 -8.80 -10.18 3.11
N ILE A 140 -9.36 -9.00 2.81
CA ILE A 140 -9.08 -8.28 1.57
C ILE A 140 -7.57 -8.10 1.38
N ASN A 141 -6.83 -7.71 2.43
CA ASN A 141 -5.36 -7.58 2.38
C ASN A 141 -4.65 -8.88 1.95
N GLN A 142 -5.06 -10.03 2.48
CA GLN A 142 -4.44 -11.30 2.10
C GLN A 142 -4.81 -11.75 0.68
N LEU A 143 -6.09 -11.59 0.31
CA LEU A 143 -6.58 -12.05 -0.98
C LEU A 143 -6.13 -11.16 -2.13
N ARG A 144 -6.07 -9.84 -1.95
CA ARG A 144 -5.61 -8.90 -2.99
C ARG A 144 -4.15 -9.16 -3.39
N GLY A 145 -3.25 -9.46 -2.45
CA GLY A 145 -1.86 -9.80 -2.79
C GLY A 145 -1.74 -11.09 -3.58
N ASN A 146 -2.53 -12.10 -3.19
CA ASN A 146 -2.51 -13.41 -3.84
C ASN A 146 -3.16 -13.39 -5.23
N LEU A 147 -4.36 -12.83 -5.33
CA LEU A 147 -5.26 -12.93 -6.48
C LEU A 147 -5.18 -11.72 -7.40
N LEU A 148 -4.89 -10.52 -6.87
CA LEU A 148 -4.88 -9.25 -7.60
C LEU A 148 -3.49 -8.59 -7.68
N LYS A 149 -2.45 -9.20 -7.09
CA LYS A 149 -1.08 -8.66 -7.05
C LYS A 149 -1.00 -7.26 -6.43
N ASP A 150 -1.80 -7.02 -5.38
CA ASP A 150 -1.90 -5.74 -4.66
C ASP A 150 -2.31 -4.53 -5.54
N ARG A 151 -2.93 -4.78 -6.69
CA ARG A 151 -3.50 -3.75 -7.56
C ARG A 151 -4.72 -3.11 -6.90
N ILE A 152 -4.60 -1.85 -6.50
CA ILE A 152 -5.69 -1.12 -5.83
C ILE A 152 -6.88 -0.89 -6.77
N ASP A 153 -6.63 -0.56 -8.04
CA ASP A 153 -7.66 -0.44 -9.07
C ASP A 153 -8.45 -1.75 -9.25
N TYR A 154 -7.76 -2.90 -9.35
CA TYR A 154 -8.47 -4.18 -9.43
C TYR A 154 -9.23 -4.51 -8.15
N THR A 155 -8.69 -4.14 -6.98
CA THR A 155 -9.38 -4.32 -5.70
C THR A 155 -10.65 -3.48 -5.64
N LEU A 156 -10.58 -2.20 -6.04
CA LEU A 156 -11.71 -1.29 -6.06
C LEU A 156 -12.77 -1.70 -7.09
N PHE A 157 -12.35 -2.19 -8.25
CA PHE A 157 -13.27 -2.71 -9.25
C PHE A 157 -14.05 -3.93 -8.72
N ASP A 158 -13.35 -4.87 -8.06
CA ASP A 158 -13.98 -6.04 -7.45
C ASP A 158 -14.93 -5.66 -6.29
N ILE A 159 -14.60 -4.62 -5.51
CA ILE A 159 -15.48 -4.06 -4.47
C ILE A 159 -16.70 -3.37 -5.09
N LYS A 160 -16.53 -2.63 -6.20
CA LYS A 160 -17.66 -2.03 -6.93
C LYS A 160 -18.64 -3.11 -7.39
N SER A 161 -18.12 -4.19 -7.99
CA SER A 161 -18.92 -5.35 -8.38
C SER A 161 -19.66 -6.00 -7.20
N PHE A 162 -19.08 -6.01 -5.99
CA PHE A 162 -19.78 -6.43 -4.77
C PHE A 162 -21.01 -5.56 -4.46
N TYR A 163 -20.89 -4.23 -4.54
CA TYR A 163 -22.03 -3.32 -4.34
C TYR A 163 -23.10 -3.46 -5.44
N ASN A 164 -22.69 -3.84 -6.66
CA ASN A 164 -23.60 -4.12 -7.77
C ASN A 164 -24.26 -5.50 -7.69
N HIS A 165 -24.01 -6.29 -6.63
CA HIS A 165 -24.52 -7.64 -6.46
C HIS A 165 -24.11 -8.62 -7.58
N GLU A 166 -22.94 -8.38 -8.20
CA GLU A 166 -22.37 -9.30 -9.17
C GLU A 166 -21.87 -10.58 -8.47
N THR A 167 -21.70 -11.65 -9.26
CA THR A 167 -21.26 -12.97 -8.76
C THR A 167 -19.88 -13.32 -9.31
N ASN A 168 -19.22 -14.32 -8.70
CA ASN A 168 -17.89 -14.80 -9.10
C ASN A 168 -16.75 -13.77 -8.93
N LEU A 169 -16.85 -12.96 -7.88
CA LEU A 169 -15.86 -11.94 -7.53
C LEU A 169 -14.51 -12.58 -7.17
N LYS A 170 -13.40 -11.89 -7.49
CA LYS A 170 -12.05 -12.37 -7.16
C LYS A 170 -11.85 -12.47 -5.66
N LEU A 171 -12.40 -11.53 -4.89
CA LEU A 171 -12.30 -11.49 -3.44
C LEU A 171 -13.56 -12.04 -2.73
N GLN A 172 -14.38 -12.84 -3.42
CA GLN A 172 -15.62 -13.44 -2.90
C GLN A 172 -15.47 -14.03 -1.49
N LYS A 173 -14.37 -14.77 -1.24
CA LYS A 173 -14.09 -15.39 0.07
C LYS A 173 -13.95 -14.39 1.22
N ALA A 174 -13.53 -13.15 0.94
CA ALA A 174 -13.53 -12.09 1.95
C ALA A 174 -14.94 -11.56 2.17
N TYR A 175 -15.68 -11.29 1.09
CA TYR A 175 -17.02 -10.69 1.13
C TYR A 175 -18.09 -11.60 1.74
N GLU A 176 -17.93 -12.92 1.68
CA GLU A 176 -18.86 -13.87 2.30
C GLU A 176 -18.71 -13.92 3.84
N GLN A 177 -17.61 -13.39 4.37
CA GLN A 177 -17.41 -13.36 5.81
C GLN A 177 -18.11 -12.15 6.42
N LYS A 178 -18.84 -12.41 7.52
CA LYS A 178 -19.65 -11.42 8.23
C LYS A 178 -18.90 -10.11 8.50
N ASN A 179 -17.67 -10.17 9.00
CA ASN A 179 -16.90 -8.97 9.38
C ASN A 179 -16.61 -8.05 8.19
N THR A 180 -16.14 -8.58 7.06
CA THR A 180 -15.92 -7.76 5.84
C THR A 180 -17.23 -7.32 5.20
N ARG A 181 -18.24 -8.20 5.17
CA ARG A 181 -19.54 -7.86 4.60
C ARG A 181 -20.22 -6.72 5.34
N ASP A 182 -20.34 -6.84 6.66
CA ASP A 182 -20.97 -5.84 7.52
C ASP A 182 -20.21 -4.50 7.44
N TRP A 183 -18.87 -4.55 7.39
CA TRP A 183 -18.04 -3.37 7.20
C TRP A 183 -18.29 -2.69 5.85
N LEU A 184 -18.31 -3.42 4.72
CA LEU A 184 -18.64 -2.82 3.42
C LEU A 184 -20.08 -2.25 3.43
N LEU A 185 -21.05 -3.01 3.93
CA LEU A 185 -22.43 -2.54 3.99
C LEU A 185 -22.62 -1.30 4.89
N SER A 186 -21.74 -1.07 5.87
CA SER A 186 -21.78 0.12 6.73
C SER A 186 -21.60 1.44 5.97
N PHE A 187 -20.90 1.43 4.83
CA PHE A 187 -20.75 2.61 3.97
C PHE A 187 -22.01 2.88 3.13
N GLY A 188 -22.87 1.88 2.95
CA GLY A 188 -24.13 1.94 2.21
C GLY A 188 -24.00 1.90 0.68
N SER A 189 -22.94 2.46 0.09
CA SER A 189 -22.70 2.43 -1.36
C SER A 189 -21.21 2.49 -1.70
N PHE A 190 -20.85 2.13 -2.93
CA PHE A 190 -19.48 2.25 -3.42
C PHE A 190 -18.96 3.70 -3.38
N ASN A 191 -19.78 4.69 -3.77
CA ASN A 191 -19.33 6.09 -3.76
C ASN A 191 -19.02 6.57 -2.34
N ARG A 192 -19.91 6.28 -1.38
CA ARG A 192 -19.66 6.61 0.03
C ARG A 192 -18.44 5.89 0.59
N PHE A 193 -18.19 4.64 0.17
CA PHE A 193 -16.97 3.92 0.50
C PHE A 193 -15.72 4.65 -0.03
N ILE A 194 -15.71 5.07 -1.29
CA ILE A 194 -14.59 5.82 -1.88
C ILE A 194 -14.34 7.14 -1.14
N ASP A 195 -15.39 7.91 -0.87
CA ASP A 195 -15.26 9.21 -0.20
C ASP A 195 -14.75 9.07 1.25
N GLN A 196 -15.33 8.15 2.03
CA GLN A 196 -14.96 7.96 3.44
C GLN A 196 -13.59 7.29 3.60
N MET A 197 -13.17 6.46 2.64
CA MET A 197 -11.83 5.87 2.62
C MET A 197 -10.79 6.77 1.91
N LYS A 198 -11.19 7.96 1.41
CA LYS A 198 -10.33 8.94 0.73
C LYS A 198 -9.62 8.38 -0.51
N LEU A 199 -10.36 7.61 -1.32
CA LEU A 199 -9.84 6.90 -2.51
C LEU A 199 -10.22 7.55 -3.84
N ASN A 200 -10.66 8.83 -3.81
CA ASN A 200 -11.21 9.55 -4.96
C ASN A 200 -10.25 9.63 -6.15
N TYR A 201 -8.93 9.58 -5.93
CA TYR A 201 -7.96 9.60 -7.03
C TYR A 201 -8.05 8.36 -7.94
N PHE A 202 -8.51 7.23 -7.41
CA PHE A 202 -8.58 5.95 -8.14
C PHE A 202 -9.88 5.77 -8.92
N VAL A 203 -10.74 6.78 -8.91
CA VAL A 203 -12.01 6.74 -9.63
C VAL A 203 -12.18 7.97 -10.51
N TYR A 204 -12.88 7.75 -11.62
CA TYR A 204 -13.46 8.78 -12.44
C TYR A 204 -14.85 9.12 -11.90
N SER A 205 -15.15 10.40 -11.84
CA SER A 205 -16.50 10.92 -11.56
C SER A 205 -16.94 11.75 -12.76
N ASN A 206 -18.11 11.44 -13.30
CA ASN A 206 -18.69 12.26 -14.35
C ASN A 206 -19.18 13.58 -13.74
N SER A 207 -18.76 14.72 -14.30
CA SER A 207 -19.19 16.05 -13.86
C SER A 207 -20.70 16.28 -13.99
N GLU A 208 -21.36 15.55 -14.89
CA GLU A 208 -22.81 15.63 -15.10
C GLU A 208 -23.59 14.63 -14.23
N ASP A 209 -22.93 13.57 -13.80
CA ASP A 209 -23.50 12.53 -12.95
C ASP A 209 -22.53 12.16 -11.81
N LEU A 210 -22.57 12.98 -10.75
CA LEU A 210 -21.82 12.73 -9.52
C LEU A 210 -22.31 11.49 -8.75
N SER A 211 -23.37 10.81 -9.24
CA SER A 211 -23.97 9.67 -8.56
C SER A 211 -23.26 8.34 -8.82
N SER A 212 -22.29 8.28 -9.73
CA SER A 212 -21.53 7.05 -9.98
C SER A 212 -20.03 7.28 -10.18
N TYR A 213 -19.24 6.49 -9.43
CA TYR A 213 -17.79 6.42 -9.59
C TYR A 213 -17.39 5.19 -10.41
N ASP A 214 -16.55 5.39 -11.42
CA ASP A 214 -15.93 4.33 -12.20
C ASP A 214 -14.46 4.20 -11.85
N VAL A 215 -13.94 2.97 -11.79
CA VAL A 215 -12.55 2.75 -11.35
C VAL A 215 -11.59 3.01 -12.49
N ILE A 216 -10.56 3.82 -12.26
CA ILE A 216 -9.53 4.14 -13.26
C ILE A 216 -8.56 2.95 -13.39
N ASP A 217 -8.25 2.57 -14.63
CA ASP A 217 -7.19 1.61 -14.96
C ASP A 217 -5.82 2.28 -14.80
N LEU A 218 -5.14 1.97 -13.70
CA LEU A 218 -3.86 2.57 -13.37
C LEU A 218 -2.70 2.00 -14.21
N SER A 219 -2.93 1.03 -15.09
CA SER A 219 -1.92 0.59 -16.07
C SER A 219 -1.77 1.58 -17.24
N LYS A 220 -2.79 2.42 -17.48
CA LYS A 220 -2.76 3.51 -18.45
C LYS A 220 -2.13 4.76 -17.80
N PRO A 221 -1.52 5.67 -18.57
CA PRO A 221 -1.12 6.98 -18.04
C PRO A 221 -2.31 7.64 -17.36
N TYR A 222 -2.13 8.12 -16.13
CA TYR A 222 -3.25 8.66 -15.37
C TYR A 222 -3.90 9.83 -16.10
N ARG A 223 -5.20 9.68 -16.37
CA ARG A 223 -6.09 10.74 -16.86
C ARG A 223 -7.44 10.56 -16.18
N ASN A 224 -7.94 11.61 -15.56
CA ASN A 224 -9.29 11.61 -15.00
C ASN A 224 -10.31 11.72 -16.15
N SER A 225 -10.59 10.59 -16.80
CA SER A 225 -11.40 10.50 -18.01
C SER A 225 -12.09 9.14 -18.08
N SER A 226 -13.33 9.12 -18.55
CA SER A 226 -14.13 7.91 -18.77
C SER A 226 -13.41 6.86 -19.62
N ASP A 227 -12.62 7.26 -20.61
CA ASP A 227 -11.91 6.35 -21.54
C ASP A 227 -10.77 5.56 -20.84
N HIS A 228 -10.43 5.96 -19.62
CA HIS A 228 -9.39 5.33 -18.79
C HIS A 228 -9.99 4.46 -17.68
N CYS A 229 -11.30 4.29 -17.66
CA CYS A 229 -11.93 3.37 -16.72
C CYS A 229 -11.57 1.92 -17.05
N LEU A 230 -11.45 1.13 -15.99
CA LEU A 230 -11.22 -0.30 -16.07
C LEU A 230 -12.54 -0.99 -16.45
N GLU A 231 -12.51 -1.79 -17.50
CA GLU A 231 -13.69 -2.54 -17.96
C GLU A 231 -13.75 -3.95 -17.36
N THR A 232 -12.60 -4.56 -17.11
CA THR A 232 -12.52 -5.93 -16.58
C THR A 232 -11.17 -6.20 -15.93
N ILE A 233 -11.14 -7.17 -15.01
CA ILE A 233 -9.88 -7.66 -14.40
C ILE A 233 -9.29 -8.76 -15.31
N PRO A 234 -8.06 -8.58 -15.84
CA PRO A 234 -7.46 -9.56 -16.73
C PRO A 234 -7.20 -10.89 -16.01
N GLN A 235 -7.27 -12.01 -16.74
CA GLN A 235 -6.99 -13.33 -16.18
C GLN A 235 -5.56 -13.48 -15.66
N LYS A 236 -4.60 -12.87 -16.37
CA LYS A 236 -3.18 -12.85 -16.00
C LYS A 236 -2.78 -11.44 -15.59
N ILE A 237 -2.69 -11.24 -14.29
CA ILE A 237 -2.34 -9.95 -13.71
C ILE A 237 -0.82 -9.77 -13.68
N LYS A 238 -0.39 -8.58 -14.08
CA LYS A 238 0.98 -8.09 -13.93
C LYS A 238 0.94 -6.75 -13.22
N ILE A 239 2.08 -6.37 -12.66
CA ILE A 239 2.32 -5.02 -12.16
C ILE A 239 3.13 -4.33 -13.25
N GLU A 240 2.54 -3.36 -13.91
CA GLU A 240 3.19 -2.54 -14.93
C GLU A 240 3.89 -1.32 -14.31
N ASP A 241 4.93 -0.83 -14.98
CA ASP A 241 5.69 0.36 -14.54
C ASP A 241 4.79 1.61 -14.42
N ASN A 242 3.80 1.75 -15.32
CA ASN A 242 2.81 2.83 -15.26
C ASN A 242 1.97 2.78 -13.99
N TYR A 243 1.57 1.58 -13.54
CA TYR A 243 0.83 1.43 -12.27
C TYR A 243 1.65 1.99 -11.11
N ILE A 244 2.92 1.59 -11.02
CA ILE A 244 3.82 2.02 -9.95
C ILE A 244 4.04 3.54 -10.03
N THR A 245 4.25 4.08 -11.23
CA THR A 245 4.43 5.52 -11.47
C THR A 245 3.21 6.31 -11.03
N ASN A 246 2.01 5.90 -11.44
CA ASN A 246 0.76 6.58 -11.09
C ASN A 246 0.50 6.57 -9.58
N ILE A 247 0.85 5.49 -8.87
CA ILE A 247 0.76 5.42 -7.41
C ILE A 247 1.76 6.37 -6.73
N ILE A 248 2.99 6.44 -7.23
CA ILE A 248 3.99 7.38 -6.71
C ILE A 248 3.53 8.83 -6.93
N ASP A 249 3.06 9.15 -8.14
CA ASP A 249 2.57 10.49 -8.47
C ASP A 249 1.33 10.86 -7.64
N TYR A 250 0.40 9.93 -7.43
CA TYR A 250 -0.73 10.13 -6.52
C TYR A 250 -0.27 10.60 -5.13
N VAL A 251 0.61 9.83 -4.48
CA VAL A 251 1.08 10.17 -3.15
C VAL A 251 1.89 11.47 -3.16
N LYS A 252 2.65 11.72 -4.24
CA LYS A 252 3.43 12.95 -4.40
C LYS A 252 2.58 14.21 -4.49
N TYR A 253 1.48 14.17 -5.24
CA TYR A 253 0.66 15.36 -5.53
C TYR A 253 -0.48 15.56 -4.54
N TYR A 254 -1.02 14.49 -3.98
CA TYR A 254 -2.21 14.53 -3.12
C TYR A 254 -1.93 14.08 -1.70
N GLY A 255 -0.80 13.42 -1.45
CA GLY A 255 -0.49 12.85 -0.15
C GLY A 255 -0.38 13.89 0.96
N GLU A 256 -1.04 13.60 2.07
CA GLU A 256 -0.90 14.33 3.32
C GLU A 256 0.21 13.70 4.16
N ASN A 257 1.20 14.50 4.56
CA ASN A 257 2.28 14.02 5.42
C ASN A 257 1.75 13.53 6.77
N LEU A 258 2.36 12.48 7.32
CA LEU A 258 2.10 12.07 8.69
C LEU A 258 2.52 13.18 9.68
N SER A 259 1.74 13.35 10.74
CA SER A 259 1.98 14.35 11.77
C SER A 259 3.02 13.91 12.80
N ASN A 260 3.24 14.72 13.85
CA ASN A 260 4.05 14.33 15.01
C ASN A 260 3.19 14.03 16.25
N THR A 261 1.86 14.06 16.11
CA THR A 261 0.89 14.10 17.21
C THR A 261 1.04 12.91 18.15
N HIS A 262 1.31 11.73 17.59
CA HIS A 262 1.37 10.45 18.30
C HIS A 262 2.80 9.89 18.42
N SER A 263 3.82 10.74 18.24
CA SER A 263 5.22 10.31 18.20
C SER A 263 5.71 9.70 19.53
N GLU A 264 5.06 10.03 20.63
CA GLU A 264 5.29 9.43 21.95
C GLU A 264 4.92 7.94 22.00
N LEU A 265 4.03 7.46 21.13
CA LEU A 265 3.68 6.04 21.06
C LEU A 265 4.85 5.18 20.56
N MET A 266 5.93 5.80 20.07
CA MET A 266 7.19 5.14 19.71
C MET A 266 8.14 4.93 20.88
N TYR A 267 7.87 5.47 22.08
CA TYR A 267 8.74 5.25 23.26
C TYR A 267 8.82 3.76 23.66
N ASP A 268 7.84 2.94 23.29
CA ASP A 268 7.87 1.49 23.52
C ASP A 268 8.70 0.72 22.47
N TYR A 269 9.09 1.38 21.38
CA TYR A 269 9.79 0.77 20.26
C TYR A 269 11.29 1.09 20.33
N TYR A 270 11.96 0.50 21.32
CA TYR A 270 13.42 0.43 21.36
C TYR A 270 13.86 -1.00 21.03
N LEU A 271 14.44 -1.17 19.84
CA LEU A 271 15.37 -2.26 19.53
C LEU A 271 16.78 -1.79 19.83
#